data_AF-A0A953QK31-F1
#
_entry.id   AF-A0A953QK31-F1
#
_cell.length_a   1.000
_cell.length_b   1.000
_cell.length_c   1.000
_cell.angle_alpha   90.00
_cell.angle_beta   90.00
_cell.angle_gamma   90.00
#
_symmetry.space_group_name_H-M   'P 1'
#
loop_
_entity.id
_entity.type
_entity.pdbx_description
1 polymer ?
#
loop_
_entity_poly.entity_id
_entity_poly.type
_entity_poly.pdbx_seq_one_letter_code
_entity_poly.pdbx_strand_id
1 'polypeptide(L)'
;MTKRRKIPGLPPAALCLVATLAAYLLPSPIGLAAVNVVEVIPAEQAQQHIGETTTVCGLVASTRYIDSPGRERVYLNFDRPYPNQTFAVEMPASARAKFKEPPETLFRDKTVCVTGLITDYRGKPEMTVENPSQITIQGEAPSTKEPSDDTRQGAPAPAAPSGTLNAIPSAQAQQHIGETATVCGPVASTRYLSSTSSKPTLLNFDR
;
A
#
# COMPACT_ATOMS: atom_id res chain seq x y z
N MET A 1 -34.53 -67.80 17.30
CA MET A 1 -36.00 -67.89 17.16
C MET A 1 -36.64 -66.57 17.56
N THR A 2 -37.45 -66.06 16.66
CA THR A 2 -37.97 -64.70 16.51
C THR A 2 -38.91 -64.28 17.64
N LYS A 3 -38.70 -63.10 18.24
CA LYS A 3 -39.75 -62.39 18.95
C LYS A 3 -39.78 -60.92 18.51
N ARG A 4 -40.48 -60.69 17.41
CA ARG A 4 -40.99 -59.36 17.03
C ARG A 4 -41.95 -58.91 18.13
N ARG A 5 -41.69 -57.79 18.79
CA ARG A 5 -42.67 -57.10 19.64
C ARG A 5 -43.10 -55.80 18.97
N LYS A 6 -44.31 -55.91 18.45
CA LYS A 6 -45.37 -54.94 18.14
C LYS A 6 -45.13 -53.49 18.60
N ILE A 7 -45.13 -52.57 17.64
CA ILE A 7 -45.20 -51.11 17.83
C ILE A 7 -46.67 -50.75 18.12
N PRO A 8 -47.02 -50.05 19.21
CA PRO A 8 -48.35 -49.48 19.39
C PRO A 8 -48.52 -48.19 18.56
N GLY A 9 -49.69 -48.09 17.94
CA GLY A 9 -50.06 -47.05 16.97
C GLY A 9 -50.23 -45.66 17.56
N LEU A 10 -49.91 -44.68 16.72
CA LEU A 10 -50.12 -43.25 16.90
C LEU A 10 -51.59 -42.91 16.51
N PRO A 11 -52.37 -42.21 17.34
CA PRO A 11 -53.74 -41.85 16.99
C PRO A 11 -53.80 -40.72 15.93
N PRO A 12 -54.87 -40.68 15.12
CA PRO A 12 -55.05 -39.70 14.05
C PRO A 12 -55.73 -38.46 14.63
N ALA A 13 -55.11 -37.29 14.52
CA ALA A 13 -55.84 -36.06 14.79
C ALA A 13 -55.27 -34.87 14.01
N ALA A 14 -56.21 -34.22 13.34
CA ALA A 14 -56.20 -32.80 13.04
C ALA A 14 -55.20 -32.32 11.98
N LEU A 15 -55.59 -32.61 10.75
CA LEU A 15 -55.57 -31.63 9.66
C LEU A 15 -56.01 -30.25 10.20
N CYS A 16 -55.07 -29.31 10.33
CA CYS A 16 -55.38 -27.90 10.54
C CYS A 16 -54.69 -27.10 9.44
N LEU A 17 -55.46 -26.79 8.40
CA LEU A 17 -55.16 -25.78 7.40
C LEU A 17 -55.04 -24.42 8.10
N VAL A 18 -53.81 -23.98 8.35
CA VAL A 18 -53.52 -22.56 8.57
C VAL A 18 -52.53 -22.13 7.50
N ALA A 19 -53.08 -21.69 6.37
CA ALA A 19 -52.36 -20.92 5.38
C ALA A 19 -51.92 -19.61 6.03
N THR A 20 -50.74 -19.61 6.64
CA THR A 20 -50.04 -18.37 7.02
C THR A 20 -49.11 -18.03 5.88
N LEU A 21 -49.51 -17.04 5.07
CA LEU A 21 -48.64 -16.32 4.15
C LEU A 21 -47.62 -15.53 5.00
N ALA A 22 -46.64 -16.23 5.57
CA ALA A 22 -45.43 -15.60 6.04
C ALA A 22 -44.59 -15.31 4.78
N ALA A 23 -44.81 -14.13 4.20
CA ALA A 23 -43.88 -13.56 3.24
C ALA A 23 -42.54 -13.37 3.96
N TYR A 24 -41.69 -14.40 3.90
CA TYR A 24 -40.31 -14.34 4.34
C TYR A 24 -39.59 -13.36 3.41
N LEU A 25 -39.52 -12.10 3.84
CA LEU A 25 -38.45 -11.20 3.45
C LEU A 25 -37.16 -11.85 3.94
N LEU A 26 -36.58 -12.73 3.11
CA LEU A 26 -35.19 -13.13 3.31
C LEU A 26 -34.37 -11.85 3.17
N PRO A 27 -33.69 -11.35 4.22
CA PRO A 27 -32.69 -10.33 4.00
C PRO A 27 -31.67 -10.97 3.07
N SER A 28 -31.57 -10.48 1.83
CA SER A 28 -30.48 -10.86 0.93
C SER A 28 -29.19 -10.72 1.72
N PRO A 29 -28.33 -11.75 1.78
CA PRO A 29 -27.00 -11.58 2.34
C PRO A 29 -26.31 -10.54 1.45
N ILE A 30 -26.15 -9.32 1.98
CA ILE A 30 -25.26 -8.33 1.39
C ILE A 30 -23.90 -8.99 1.46
N GLY A 31 -23.43 -9.54 0.34
CA GLY A 31 -22.13 -10.17 0.26
C GLY A 31 -21.09 -9.14 0.69
N LEU A 32 -20.44 -9.38 1.82
CA LEU A 32 -19.20 -8.71 2.16
C LEU A 32 -18.18 -9.17 1.13
N ALA A 33 -17.99 -8.36 0.09
CA ALA A 33 -16.80 -8.49 -0.75
C ALA A 33 -15.61 -8.37 0.20
N ALA A 34 -14.81 -9.43 0.32
CA ALA A 34 -13.58 -9.40 1.07
C ALA A 34 -12.68 -8.36 0.39
N VAL A 35 -12.50 -7.21 1.05
CA VAL A 35 -11.50 -6.24 0.66
C VAL A 35 -10.15 -6.90 0.94
N ASN A 36 -9.45 -7.32 -0.11
CA ASN A 36 -8.04 -7.67 0.00
C ASN A 36 -7.28 -6.38 0.30
N VAL A 37 -7.09 -6.09 1.58
CA VAL A 37 -6.16 -5.07 2.02
C VAL A 37 -4.78 -5.65 1.76
N VAL A 38 -4.10 -5.18 0.71
CA VAL A 38 -2.68 -5.43 0.54
C VAL A 38 -2.01 -4.73 1.72
N GLU A 39 -1.53 -5.53 2.68
CA GLU A 39 -0.83 -4.99 3.83
C GLU A 39 0.42 -4.24 3.34
N VAL A 40 0.60 -3.04 3.86
CA VAL A 40 1.77 -2.21 3.57
C VAL A 40 2.45 -1.97 4.90
N ILE A 41 3.65 -2.50 5.05
CA ILE A 41 4.43 -2.42 6.28
C ILE A 41 5.63 -1.48 6.10
N PRO A 42 6.03 -0.74 7.14
CA PRO A 42 7.30 -0.04 7.13
C PRO A 42 8.48 -1.02 7.17
N ALA A 43 9.60 -0.64 6.56
CA ALA A 43 10.82 -1.45 6.47
C ALA A 43 11.35 -1.96 7.82
N GLU A 44 11.17 -1.18 8.90
CA GLU A 44 11.52 -1.56 10.27
C GLU A 44 10.73 -2.77 10.81
N GLN A 45 9.55 -3.08 10.24
CA GLN A 45 8.75 -4.24 10.62
C GLN A 45 9.08 -5.50 9.80
N ALA A 46 9.82 -5.38 8.69
CA ALA A 46 10.04 -6.48 7.74
C ALA A 46 10.62 -7.75 8.37
N GLN A 47 11.41 -7.64 9.45
CA GLN A 47 11.97 -8.77 10.18
C GLN A 47 10.90 -9.74 10.72
N GLN A 48 9.74 -9.22 11.11
CA GLN A 48 8.63 -10.00 11.68
C GLN A 48 7.76 -10.67 10.61
N HIS A 49 7.91 -10.26 9.35
CA HIS A 49 7.10 -10.71 8.20
C HIS A 49 7.92 -11.56 7.22
N ILE A 50 9.04 -12.14 7.66
CA ILE A 50 9.82 -13.07 6.82
C ILE A 50 8.95 -14.28 6.45
N GLY A 51 8.93 -14.60 5.15
CA GLY A 51 8.09 -15.65 4.57
C GLY A 51 6.76 -15.13 4.03
N GLU A 52 6.42 -13.86 4.26
CA GLU A 52 5.20 -13.24 3.75
C GLU A 52 5.43 -12.51 2.42
N THR A 53 4.39 -12.49 1.58
CA THR A 53 4.35 -11.66 0.38
C THR A 53 3.52 -10.42 0.68
N THR A 54 4.17 -9.28 0.82
CA THR A 54 3.55 -8.02 1.24
C THR A 54 4.29 -6.82 0.63
N THR A 55 3.82 -5.60 0.88
CA THR A 55 4.50 -4.37 0.43
C THR A 55 5.31 -3.76 1.57
N VAL A 56 6.59 -3.55 1.35
CA VAL A 56 7.51 -2.92 2.31
C VAL A 56 7.88 -1.52 1.82
N CYS A 57 7.64 -0.50 2.63
CA CYS A 57 7.98 0.88 2.32
C CYS A 57 9.04 1.44 3.27
N GLY A 58 10.00 2.21 2.74
CA GLY A 58 10.99 2.89 3.56
C GLY A 58 11.93 3.77 2.74
N LEU A 59 12.82 4.49 3.44
CA LEU A 59 13.80 5.37 2.82
C LEU A 59 14.99 4.56 2.33
N VAL A 60 15.39 4.69 1.06
CA VAL A 60 16.63 4.08 0.55
C VAL A 60 17.84 4.91 1.00
N ALA A 61 18.41 4.55 2.15
CA ALA A 61 19.51 5.27 2.79
C ALA A 61 20.88 5.02 2.16
N SER A 62 21.05 3.92 1.42
CA SER A 62 22.25 3.70 0.59
C SER A 62 21.99 2.71 -0.54
N THR A 63 22.75 2.82 -1.62
CA THR A 63 22.69 1.91 -2.76
C THR A 63 24.07 1.38 -3.10
N ARG A 64 24.14 0.20 -3.74
CA ARG A 64 25.39 -0.38 -4.24
C ARG A 64 25.12 -1.20 -5.50
N TYR A 65 25.86 -0.92 -6.57
CA TYR A 65 25.93 -1.80 -7.74
C TYR A 65 27.19 -2.67 -7.66
N ILE A 66 27.04 -3.98 -7.82
CA ILE A 66 28.13 -4.92 -8.02
C ILE A 66 28.28 -5.11 -9.53
N ASP A 67 29.41 -4.67 -10.09
CA ASP A 67 29.72 -4.82 -11.52
C ASP A 67 30.82 -5.87 -11.70
N SER A 68 30.45 -7.13 -11.49
CA SER A 68 31.35 -8.26 -11.63
C SER A 68 30.68 -9.33 -12.48
N PRO A 69 31.35 -9.83 -13.55
CA PRO A 69 30.79 -10.84 -14.44
C PRO A 69 30.15 -12.02 -13.69
N GLY A 70 28.87 -12.28 -13.95
CA GLY A 70 28.09 -13.36 -13.34
C GLY A 70 27.66 -13.12 -11.89
N ARG A 71 27.87 -11.91 -11.35
CA ARG A 71 27.49 -11.51 -9.99
C ARG A 71 26.88 -10.11 -9.95
N GLU A 72 26.41 -9.62 -11.10
CA GLU A 72 25.89 -8.28 -11.23
C GLU A 72 24.54 -8.15 -10.53
N ARG A 73 24.47 -7.20 -9.60
CA ARG A 73 23.25 -6.89 -8.86
C ARG A 73 23.31 -5.52 -8.21
N VAL A 74 22.14 -4.93 -8.02
CA VAL A 74 21.95 -3.70 -7.27
C VAL A 74 21.38 -4.05 -5.90
N TYR A 75 21.92 -3.41 -4.87
CA TYR A 75 21.36 -3.39 -3.52
C TYR A 75 20.78 -2.02 -3.22
N LEU A 76 19.54 -1.99 -2.72
CA LEU A 76 18.94 -0.82 -2.07
C LEU A 76 18.79 -1.13 -0.59
N ASN A 77 19.38 -0.31 0.28
CA ASN A 77 19.40 -0.52 1.72
C ASN A 77 18.50 0.49 2.41
N PHE A 78 17.49 -0.01 3.13
CA PHE A 78 16.42 0.79 3.69
C PHE A 78 16.77 1.26 5.11
N ASP A 79 16.30 2.48 5.42
CA ASP A 79 16.37 3.25 6.66
C ASP A 79 17.78 3.60 7.18
N ARG A 80 18.76 2.71 6.98
CA ARG A 80 20.15 2.90 7.38
C ARG A 80 21.08 2.38 6.30
N PRO A 81 22.28 2.97 6.15
CA PRO A 81 23.27 2.46 5.22
C PRO A 81 23.74 1.05 5.56
N TYR A 82 24.20 0.31 4.54
CA TYR A 82 24.91 -0.95 4.75
C TYR A 82 26.09 -0.78 5.72
N PRO A 83 26.35 -1.74 6.64
CA PRO A 83 25.67 -3.02 6.85
C PRO A 83 24.53 -2.99 7.89
N ASN A 84 24.05 -1.79 8.26
CA ASN A 84 23.14 -1.59 9.38
C ASN A 84 21.68 -1.38 8.96
N GLN A 85 21.35 -1.64 7.69
CA GLN A 85 20.02 -1.53 7.12
C GLN A 85 19.02 -2.43 7.85
N THR A 86 17.78 -1.96 7.93
CA THR A 86 16.63 -2.67 8.49
C THR A 86 16.06 -3.68 7.50
N PHE A 87 16.09 -3.33 6.21
CA PHE A 87 15.62 -4.14 5.09
C PHE A 87 16.50 -3.89 3.86
N ALA A 88 16.63 -4.90 3.00
CA ALA A 88 17.39 -4.80 1.76
C ALA A 88 16.56 -5.24 0.56
N VAL A 89 16.81 -4.62 -0.59
CA VAL A 89 16.29 -5.07 -1.88
C VAL A 89 17.47 -5.47 -2.75
N GLU A 90 17.41 -6.68 -3.30
CA GLU A 90 18.31 -7.15 -4.34
C GLU A 90 17.63 -7.06 -5.71
N MET A 91 18.34 -6.49 -6.69
CA MET A 91 17.95 -6.47 -8.09
C MET A 91 19.03 -7.15 -8.93
N PRO A 92 18.79 -8.36 -9.48
CA PRO A 92 19.73 -9.01 -10.38
C PRO A 92 19.89 -8.22 -11.69
N ALA A 93 20.96 -8.52 -12.45
CA ALA A 93 21.24 -7.90 -13.74
C ALA A 93 20.03 -7.86 -14.70
N SER A 94 19.28 -8.97 -14.75
CA SER A 94 18.09 -9.12 -15.59
C SER A 94 16.96 -8.16 -15.21
N ALA A 95 16.82 -7.82 -13.92
CA ALA A 95 15.86 -6.84 -13.44
C ALA A 95 16.36 -5.42 -13.70
N ARG A 96 17.63 -5.15 -13.37
CA ARG A 96 18.30 -3.87 -13.60
C ARG A 96 18.17 -3.39 -15.05
N ALA A 97 18.37 -4.29 -16.02
CA ALA A 97 18.30 -3.96 -17.44
C ALA A 97 16.91 -3.50 -17.92
N LYS A 98 15.86 -3.72 -17.13
CA LYS A 98 14.49 -3.29 -17.44
C LYS A 98 14.21 -1.82 -17.08
N PHE A 99 15.11 -1.17 -16.35
CA PHE A 99 14.98 0.24 -16.00
C PHE A 99 15.66 1.14 -17.03
N LYS A 100 15.06 2.30 -17.31
CA LYS A 100 15.64 3.30 -18.21
C LYS A 100 16.85 4.01 -17.61
N GLU A 101 16.75 4.29 -16.31
CA GLU A 101 17.80 4.92 -15.51
C GLU A 101 18.37 3.88 -14.54
N PRO A 102 19.66 3.96 -14.17
CA PRO A 102 20.25 3.04 -13.22
C PRO A 102 19.52 3.01 -11.87
N PRO A 103 18.91 1.88 -11.43
CA PRO A 103 18.16 1.80 -10.17
C PRO A 103 18.91 2.30 -8.92
N GLU A 104 20.21 2.08 -8.81
CA GLU A 104 21.06 2.54 -7.71
C GLU A 104 21.17 4.07 -7.62
N THR A 105 20.91 4.77 -8.72
CA THR A 105 20.83 6.23 -8.75
C THR A 105 19.38 6.69 -8.62
N LEU A 106 18.47 6.05 -9.37
CA LEU A 106 17.06 6.38 -9.43
C LEU A 106 16.38 6.34 -8.05
N PHE A 107 16.69 5.33 -7.25
CA PHE A 107 16.00 5.09 -5.97
C PHE A 107 16.72 5.67 -4.76
N ARG A 108 17.96 6.15 -4.91
CA ARG A 108 18.76 6.65 -3.79
C ARG A 108 18.11 7.87 -3.14
N ASP A 109 18.10 7.89 -1.81
CA ASP A 109 17.55 8.98 -0.98
C ASP A 109 16.05 9.25 -1.21
N LYS A 110 15.33 8.30 -1.82
CA LYS A 110 13.87 8.34 -2.01
C LYS A 110 13.16 7.37 -1.07
N THR A 111 11.91 7.69 -0.72
CA THR A 111 10.99 6.72 -0.10
C THR A 111 10.44 5.80 -1.17
N VAL A 112 10.65 4.52 -1.01
CA VAL A 112 10.32 3.49 -2.01
C VAL A 112 9.45 2.43 -1.36
N CYS A 113 8.45 1.95 -2.09
CA CYS A 113 7.65 0.78 -1.75
C CYS A 113 7.95 -0.37 -2.69
N VAL A 114 8.16 -1.55 -2.12
CA VAL A 114 8.51 -2.76 -2.85
C VAL A 114 7.58 -3.90 -2.46
N THR A 115 7.01 -4.57 -3.45
CA THR A 115 6.07 -5.68 -3.26
C THR A 115 6.71 -6.99 -3.69
N GLY A 116 6.67 -7.98 -2.79
CA GLY A 116 7.26 -9.29 -3.04
C GLY A 116 7.37 -10.13 -1.78
N LEU A 117 8.04 -11.28 -1.91
CA LEU A 117 8.34 -12.17 -0.80
C LEU A 117 9.50 -11.61 0.04
N ILE A 118 9.29 -11.48 1.35
CA ILE A 118 10.36 -11.15 2.30
C ILE A 118 11.10 -12.44 2.66
N THR A 119 12.42 -12.48 2.44
CA THR A 119 13.29 -13.61 2.75
C THR A 119 14.31 -13.25 3.82
N ASP A 120 14.82 -14.24 4.55
CA ASP A 120 15.99 -14.03 5.42
C ASP A 120 17.28 -14.19 4.60
N TYR A 121 18.16 -13.20 4.70
CA TYR A 121 19.53 -13.32 4.25
C TYR A 121 20.49 -12.97 5.39
N ARG A 122 21.05 -14.01 6.02
CA ARG A 122 22.03 -13.90 7.12
C ARG A 122 21.47 -13.10 8.32
N GLY A 123 20.21 -13.34 8.68
CA GLY A 123 19.57 -12.68 9.81
C GLY A 123 19.09 -11.25 9.51
N LYS A 124 18.91 -10.90 8.23
CA LYS A 124 18.35 -9.61 7.79
C LYS A 124 17.25 -9.87 6.76
N PRO A 125 16.13 -9.14 6.82
CA PRO A 125 15.06 -9.29 5.85
C PRO A 125 15.50 -8.66 4.51
N GLU A 126 15.27 -9.39 3.43
CA GLU A 126 15.62 -9.03 2.07
C GLU A 126 14.45 -9.33 1.12
N MET A 127 14.41 -8.67 -0.03
CA MET A 127 13.47 -8.97 -1.11
C MET A 127 14.14 -8.86 -2.47
N THR A 128 13.88 -9.83 -3.34
CA THR A 128 14.36 -9.79 -4.73
C THR A 128 13.31 -9.13 -5.63
N VAL A 129 13.72 -8.09 -6.36
CA VAL A 129 12.89 -7.44 -7.38
C VAL A 129 13.29 -7.94 -8.76
N GLU A 130 12.33 -8.51 -9.48
CA GLU A 130 12.54 -9.02 -10.83
C GLU A 130 11.98 -8.09 -11.92
N ASN A 131 10.96 -7.29 -11.59
CA ASN A 131 10.25 -6.43 -12.51
C ASN A 131 10.05 -5.00 -11.96
N PRO A 132 10.16 -3.95 -12.79
CA PRO A 132 9.92 -2.57 -12.35
C PRO A 132 8.55 -2.33 -11.71
N SER A 133 7.53 -3.13 -12.05
CA SER A 133 6.19 -3.01 -11.45
C SER A 133 6.13 -3.36 -9.96
N GLN A 134 7.15 -4.04 -9.43
CA GLN A 134 7.24 -4.38 -8.00
C GLN A 134 7.76 -3.24 -7.15
N ILE A 135 8.29 -2.17 -7.75
CA ILE A 135 8.99 -1.10 -7.03
C ILE A 135 8.48 0.26 -7.48
N THR A 136 8.11 1.10 -6.51
CA THR A 136 7.53 2.42 -6.77
C THR A 136 8.13 3.45 -5.84
N ILE A 137 8.37 4.65 -6.36
CA ILE A 137 8.76 5.80 -5.54
C ILE A 137 7.48 6.39 -4.95
N GLN A 138 7.40 6.52 -3.63
CA GLN A 138 6.28 7.23 -3.01
C GLN A 138 6.38 8.73 -3.27
N GLY A 139 5.29 9.33 -3.73
CA GLY A 139 5.23 10.75 -4.09
C GLY A 139 5.56 11.06 -5.56
N GLU A 140 5.90 10.05 -6.35
CA GLU A 140 5.98 10.13 -7.80
C GLU A 140 4.91 9.16 -8.34
N ALA A 141 3.80 9.69 -8.88
CA ALA A 141 2.80 8.84 -9.51
C ALA A 141 3.49 7.89 -10.51
N PRO A 142 3.04 6.62 -10.64
CA PRO A 142 3.72 5.65 -11.48
C PRO A 142 3.93 6.24 -12.88
N SER A 143 5.18 6.27 -13.32
CA SER A 143 5.57 6.74 -14.65
C SER A 143 5.06 5.76 -15.70
N THR A 144 3.77 5.84 -15.99
CA THR A 144 3.23 5.44 -17.27
C THR A 144 3.77 6.44 -18.28
N LYS A 145 4.47 5.95 -19.29
CA LYS A 145 4.57 6.69 -20.55
C LYS A 145 3.14 6.82 -21.08
N GLU A 146 2.44 7.89 -20.74
CA GLU A 146 1.34 8.38 -21.59
C GLU A 146 1.96 9.29 -22.65
N PRO A 147 1.71 9.03 -23.95
CA PRO A 147 1.97 9.99 -25.00
C PRO A 147 1.31 11.31 -24.64
N SER A 148 2.06 12.40 -24.75
CA SER A 148 1.52 13.74 -24.84
C SER A 148 0.57 13.78 -26.04
N ASP A 149 -0.73 13.71 -25.78
CA ASP A 149 -1.73 14.22 -26.70
C ASP A 149 -2.64 15.20 -25.98
N ASP A 150 -2.86 16.26 -26.71
CA ASP A 150 -3.51 17.51 -26.39
C ASP A 150 -4.99 17.30 -26.03
N THR A 151 -5.53 18.20 -25.21
CA THR A 151 -6.95 18.33 -24.85
C THR A 151 -7.54 17.32 -23.83
N ARG A 152 -7.58 17.75 -22.56
CA ARG A 152 -8.87 17.74 -21.81
C ARG A 152 -8.92 18.82 -20.73
N GLN A 153 -9.56 19.93 -21.07
CA GLN A 153 -10.19 20.82 -20.10
C GLN A 153 -11.28 20.07 -19.32
N GLY A 154 -11.31 20.34 -18.00
CA GLY A 154 -12.53 20.41 -17.21
C GLY A 154 -13.13 19.09 -16.73
N ALA A 155 -12.73 18.66 -15.53
CA ALA A 155 -13.66 18.07 -14.59
C ALA A 155 -13.76 19.02 -13.38
N PRO A 156 -14.96 19.52 -13.01
CA PRO A 156 -15.09 20.38 -11.86
C PRO A 156 -14.68 19.62 -10.60
N ALA A 157 -13.84 20.28 -9.78
CA ALA A 157 -13.51 19.82 -8.45
C ALA A 157 -14.79 19.44 -7.68
N PRO A 158 -14.81 18.33 -6.90
CA PRO A 158 -15.83 18.17 -5.90
C PRO A 158 -15.76 19.39 -4.97
N ALA A 159 -16.88 20.10 -4.86
CA ALA A 159 -16.99 21.27 -4.00
C ALA A 159 -16.51 20.90 -2.59
N ALA A 160 -15.48 21.62 -2.11
CA ALA A 160 -15.03 21.54 -0.74
C ALA A 160 -16.22 21.76 0.22
N PRO A 161 -16.24 21.13 1.41
CA PRO A 161 -17.17 21.52 2.45
C PRO A 161 -16.81 22.95 2.92
N SER A 162 -17.52 23.95 2.39
CA SER A 162 -17.56 25.29 2.95
C SER A 162 -18.16 25.21 4.35
N GLY A 163 -17.31 25.13 5.37
CA GLY A 163 -17.81 24.91 6.73
C GLY A 163 -16.76 24.84 7.83
N THR A 164 -15.69 25.62 7.77
CA THR A 164 -14.90 25.89 8.98
C THR A 164 -14.33 27.29 8.90
N LEU A 165 -14.79 28.19 9.78
CA LEU A 165 -14.51 29.63 9.76
C LEU A 165 -13.02 30.02 9.88
N ASN A 166 -12.11 29.07 10.11
CA ASN A 166 -10.70 29.33 10.40
C ASN A 166 -9.72 28.47 9.58
N ALA A 167 -10.14 27.89 8.45
CA ALA A 167 -9.27 27.10 7.59
C ALA A 167 -8.93 27.84 6.30
N ILE A 168 -7.63 28.02 6.03
CA ILE A 168 -7.12 28.61 4.80
C ILE A 168 -7.09 27.51 3.72
N PRO A 169 -7.75 27.70 2.57
CA PRO A 169 -7.57 26.80 1.43
C PRO A 169 -6.09 26.76 1.01
N SER A 170 -5.54 25.59 0.70
CA SER A 170 -4.10 25.45 0.39
C SER A 170 -3.63 26.40 -0.73
N ALA A 171 -4.48 26.67 -1.73
CA ALA A 171 -4.20 27.63 -2.81
C ALA A 171 -4.00 29.09 -2.35
N GLN A 172 -4.42 29.43 -1.12
CA GLN A 172 -4.30 30.77 -0.53
C GLN A 172 -3.19 30.84 0.54
N ALA A 173 -2.57 29.71 0.91
CA ALA A 173 -1.61 29.65 2.01
C ALA A 173 -0.39 30.59 1.83
N GLN A 174 0.01 30.86 0.60
CA GLN A 174 1.11 31.79 0.29
C GLN A 174 0.85 33.23 0.74
N GLN A 175 -0.42 33.63 0.93
CA GLN A 175 -0.79 34.97 1.38
C GLN A 175 -0.74 35.11 2.91
N HIS A 176 -0.54 34.01 3.64
CA HIS A 176 -0.54 33.93 5.11
C HIS A 176 0.84 33.54 5.66
N ILE A 177 1.92 33.87 4.95
CA ILE A 177 3.29 33.58 5.39
C ILE A 177 3.56 34.29 6.72
N GLY A 178 4.00 33.54 7.71
CA GLY A 178 4.31 34.04 9.05
C GLY A 178 3.12 34.00 10.03
N GLU A 179 1.96 33.52 9.60
CA GLU A 179 0.79 33.30 10.45
C GLU A 179 0.68 31.82 10.86
N THR A 180 0.17 31.56 12.07
CA THR A 180 -0.23 30.19 12.48
C THR A 180 -1.69 29.98 12.16
N ALA A 181 -1.99 29.12 11.21
CA ALA A 181 -3.35 28.85 10.75
C ALA A 181 -3.54 27.39 10.31
N THR A 182 -4.79 26.94 10.27
CA THR A 182 -5.15 25.62 9.73
C THR A 182 -5.22 25.72 8.21
N VAL A 183 -4.50 24.84 7.49
CA VAL A 183 -4.53 24.79 6.02
C VAL A 183 -5.27 23.53 5.56
N CYS A 184 -6.25 23.69 4.67
CA CYS A 184 -7.04 22.59 4.11
C CYS A 184 -6.86 22.51 2.59
N GLY A 185 -6.50 21.34 2.09
CA GLY A 185 -6.38 21.08 0.65
C GLY A 185 -5.78 19.70 0.37
N PRO A 186 -5.73 19.30 -0.91
CA PRO A 186 -5.07 18.06 -1.30
C PRO A 186 -3.56 18.17 -1.04
N VAL A 187 -2.98 17.16 -0.41
CA VAL A 187 -1.52 17.03 -0.25
C VAL A 187 -0.97 16.44 -1.54
N ALA A 188 -0.12 17.21 -2.23
CA ALA A 188 0.56 16.80 -3.45
C ALA A 188 1.79 15.91 -3.18
N SER A 189 2.54 16.17 -2.10
CA SER A 189 3.65 15.31 -1.67
C SER A 189 3.98 15.47 -0.19
N THR A 190 4.78 14.56 0.37
CA THR A 190 5.30 14.68 1.74
C THR A 190 6.82 14.54 1.76
N ARG A 191 7.50 15.22 2.69
CA ARG A 191 8.95 15.15 2.86
C ARG A 191 9.34 15.01 4.32
N TYR A 192 9.87 13.85 4.68
CA TYR A 192 10.42 13.61 6.01
C TYR A 192 11.84 14.18 6.14
N LEU A 193 12.10 14.98 7.17
CA LEU A 193 13.39 15.63 7.40
C LEU A 193 14.20 14.93 8.51
N SER A 194 14.75 13.76 8.20
CA SER A 194 15.51 12.92 9.14
C SER A 194 16.77 13.58 9.74
N SER A 195 17.34 14.56 9.02
CA SER A 195 18.55 15.30 9.43
C SER A 195 18.30 16.46 10.40
N THR A 196 17.07 16.64 10.88
CA THR A 196 16.72 17.67 11.88
C THR A 196 16.38 17.02 13.21
N SER A 197 16.68 17.67 14.33
CA SER A 197 16.45 17.09 15.67
C SER A 197 14.98 16.74 15.93
N SER A 198 14.04 17.47 15.32
CA SER A 198 12.60 17.25 15.46
C SER A 198 12.00 16.29 14.42
N LYS A 199 12.76 15.94 13.37
CA LYS A 199 12.37 15.03 12.29
C LYS A 199 10.93 15.21 11.79
N PRO A 200 10.52 16.43 11.37
CA PRO A 200 9.17 16.67 10.91
C PRO A 200 8.91 16.05 9.53
N THR A 201 7.65 15.75 9.27
CA THR A 201 7.14 15.48 7.92
C THR A 201 6.53 16.77 7.37
N LEU A 202 7.11 17.30 6.29
CA LEU A 202 6.53 18.41 5.55
C LEU A 202 5.41 17.89 4.65
N LEU A 203 4.26 18.55 4.66
CA LEU A 203 3.18 18.32 3.71
C LEU A 203 3.26 19.42 2.64
N ASN A 204 3.43 19.03 1.38
CA ASN A 204 3.40 19.93 0.24
C ASN A 204 2.02 19.82 -0.43
N PHE A 205 1.35 20.96 -0.61
CA PHE A 205 0.01 21.04 -1.18
C PHE A 205 0.00 21.47 -2.66
N ASP A 206 1.16 21.82 -3.23
CA ASP A 206 1.33 22.27 -4.62
C ASP A 206 1.88 21.13 -5.50
N ARG A 207 1.39 21.02 -6.74
CA ARG A 207 1.90 20.08 -7.76
C ARG A 207 3.15 20.59 -8.46
#